data_AF-A0A8T4PU32-F1
#
_entry.id   AF-A0A8T4PU32-F1
#
_cell.length_a   1.000
_cell.length_b   1.000
_cell.length_c   1.000
_cell.angle_alpha   90.00
_cell.angle_beta   90.00
_cell.angle_gamma   90.00
#
_symmetry.space_group_name_H-M   'P 1'
#
loop_
_entity.id
_entity.type
_entity.pdbx_description
1 polymer ?
#
loop_
_entity_poly.entity_id
_entity_poly.type
_entity_poly.pdbx_seq_one_letter_code
_entity_poly.pdbx_strand_id
1 'polypeptide(L)' 'MDRTLQLDHFHEIQQLFRYHYKNEWVSQSFINRHTRLWIQAFNKLVEQGFIERKKAENGFVYRWSAAYPEV' A
#
# COMPACT_ATOMS: atom_id res chain seq x y z
N MET A 1 16.35 -9.90 -10.65
CA MET A 1 15.66 -8.90 -9.82
C MET A 1 15.91 -9.29 -8.38
N ASP A 2 16.59 -8.45 -7.60
CA ASP A 2 17.04 -8.79 -6.25
C ASP A 2 15.84 -8.98 -5.33
N ARG A 3 15.63 -10.20 -4.84
CA ARG A 3 14.45 -10.56 -4.02
C ARG A 3 14.40 -9.74 -2.72
N THR A 4 15.56 -9.31 -2.24
CA THR A 4 15.75 -8.55 -1.00
C THR A 4 15.10 -7.17 -1.10
N LEU A 5 15.38 -6.44 -2.18
CA LEU A 5 14.84 -5.09 -2.40
C LEU A 5 13.31 -5.06 -2.48
N GLN A 6 12.71 -6.13 -3.02
CA GLN A 6 11.25 -6.25 -3.08
C GLN A 6 10.64 -6.52 -1.70
N LEU A 7 11.29 -7.35 -0.87
CA LEU A 7 10.89 -7.60 0.52
C LEU A 7 10.98 -6.34 1.38
N ASP A 8 12.03 -5.54 1.19
CA ASP A 8 12.20 -4.28 1.91
C ASP A 8 11.05 -3.31 1.63
N HIS A 9 10.67 -3.14 0.36
CA HIS A 9 9.51 -2.32 0.00
C HIS A 9 8.20 -2.88 0.53
N PHE A 10 8.01 -4.20 0.56
CA PHE A 10 6.81 -4.79 1.17
C PHE A 10 6.68 -4.41 2.65
N HIS A 11 7.76 -4.58 3.42
CA HIS A 11 7.76 -4.22 4.84
C HIS A 11 7.57 -2.72 5.07
N GLU A 12 8.25 -1.89 4.27
CA GLU A 12 8.11 -0.42 4.30
C GLU A 12 6.64 0.01 4.10
N ILE A 13 5.99 -0.51 3.05
CA ILE A 13 4.61 -0.17 2.72
C ILE A 13 3.66 -0.66 3.82
N GLN A 14 3.85 -1.89 4.30
CA GLN A 14 3.02 -2.45 5.38
C GLN A 14 3.12 -1.60 6.65
N GLN A 15 4.31 -1.19 7.06
CA GLN A 15 4.48 -0.33 8.22
C GLN A 15 3.82 1.04 8.00
N LEU A 16 4.07 1.68 6.86
CA LEU A 16 3.48 2.97 6.52
C LEU A 16 1.95 2.92 6.60
N PHE A 17 1.32 1.95 5.94
CA PHE A 17 -0.13 1.84 5.91
C PHE A 17 -0.71 1.42 7.25
N ARG A 18 -0.07 0.47 7.96
CA ARG A 18 -0.56 0.00 9.27
C ARG A 18 -0.55 1.10 10.33
N TYR A 19 0.45 1.98 10.33
CA TYR A 19 0.58 3.02 11.35
C TYR A 19 -0.09 4.34 10.97
N HIS A 20 -0.01 4.75 9.70
CA HIS A 20 -0.51 6.07 9.28
C HIS A 20 -1.85 6.02 8.56
N TYR A 21 -2.18 4.89 7.91
CA TYR A 21 -3.38 4.78 7.07
C TYR A 21 -4.28 3.62 7.47
N LYS A 22 -4.32 3.27 8.76
CA LYS A 22 -5.27 2.28 9.32
C LYS A 22 -6.71 2.81 9.25
N ASN A 23 -6.90 4.07 9.63
CA ASN A 23 -8.21 4.72 9.70
C ASN A 23 -8.38 5.84 8.66
N GLU A 24 -7.33 6.16 7.93
CA GLU A 24 -7.29 7.27 6.96
C GLU A 24 -7.05 6.76 5.54
N TRP A 25 -7.56 7.52 4.57
CA TRP A 25 -7.42 7.21 3.15
C TRP A 25 -6.30 8.06 2.53
N VAL A 26 -5.34 7.42 1.87
CA VAL A 26 -4.28 8.08 1.11
C VAL A 26 -4.62 8.14 -0.38
N SER A 27 -4.29 9.25 -1.03
CA SER A 27 -4.63 9.47 -2.44
C SER A 27 -3.67 8.80 -3.41
N GLN A 28 -4.14 8.49 -4.63
CA GLN A 28 -3.32 8.02 -5.73
C GLN A 28 -2.11 8.94 -6.01
N SER A 29 -2.28 10.26 -5.84
CA SER A 29 -1.22 11.23 -6.08
C SER A 29 -0.02 11.04 -5.15
N PHE A 30 -0.23 10.57 -3.91
CA PHE A 30 0.87 10.21 -3.00
C PHE A 30 1.60 8.96 -3.50
N ILE A 31 0.85 7.92 -3.91
CA ILE A 31 1.41 6.67 -4.43
C ILE A 31 2.28 6.92 -5.66
N ASN A 32 1.80 7.75 -6.59
CA ASN A 32 2.49 8.06 -7.85
C ASN A 32 3.83 8.81 -7.68
N ARG A 33 4.15 9.32 -6.48
CA ARG A 33 5.43 9.97 -6.19
C ARG A 33 6.57 8.98 -5.91
N HIS A 34 6.24 7.69 -5.74
CA HIS A 34 7.22 6.66 -5.41
C HIS A 34 7.82 6.02 -6.66
N THR A 35 8.92 5.28 -6.46
CA THR A 35 9.60 4.60 -7.56
C THR A 35 8.72 3.51 -8.18
N ARG A 36 9.01 3.12 -9.43
CA ARG A 36 8.29 2.04 -10.12
C ARG A 36 8.30 0.73 -9.33
N LEU A 37 9.42 0.40 -8.67
CA LEU A 37 9.56 -0.83 -7.88
C LEU A 37 8.66 -0.80 -6.64
N TRP A 38 8.63 0.33 -5.94
CA TRP A 38 7.74 0.55 -4.81
C TRP A 38 6.27 0.40 -5.23
N ILE A 39 5.87 1.03 -6.34
CA ILE A 39 4.49 0.93 -6.87
C ILE A 39 4.15 -0.51 -7.24
N GLN A 40 5.09 -1.29 -7.77
CA GLN A 40 4.88 -2.71 -8.05
C GLN A 40 4.65 -3.54 -6.77
N ALA A 41 5.43 -3.29 -5.71
CA ALA A 41 5.22 -3.95 -4.42
C ALA A 41 3.87 -3.54 -3.79
N PHE A 42 3.53 -2.25 -3.87
CA PHE A 42 2.26 -1.71 -3.42
C PHE A 42 1.07 -2.35 -4.12
N ASN A 43 1.10 -2.44 -5.45
CA ASN A 43 0.01 -3.06 -6.22
C ASN A 43 -0.18 -4.54 -5.84
N LYS A 44 0.91 -5.27 -5.57
CA LYS A 44 0.81 -6.65 -5.05
C LYS A 44 0.11 -6.72 -3.69
N LEU A 45 0.37 -5.77 -2.78
CA LEU A 45 -0.33 -5.70 -1.48
C LEU A 45 -1.82 -5.39 -1.65
N VAL A 46 -2.18 -4.55 -2.64
CA VAL A 46 -3.58 -4.29 -3.00
C VAL A 46 -4.23 -5.54 -3.56
N GLU A 47 -3.58 -6.24 -4.50
CA GLU A 47 -4.07 -7.51 -5.08
C GLU A 47 -4.26 -8.61 -4.03
N GLN A 48 -3.37 -8.67 -3.02
CA GLN A 48 -3.46 -9.60 -1.89
C GLN A 48 -4.54 -9.20 -0.86
N GLY A 49 -5.14 -8.02 -0.99
CA GLY A 49 -6.20 -7.55 -0.09
C GLY A 49 -5.71 -6.93 1.22
N PHE A 50 -4.40 -6.68 1.37
CA PHE A 50 -3.83 -5.97 2.53
C PHE A 50 -4.11 -4.47 2.49
N ILE A 51 -4.31 -3.91 1.30
CA ILE A 51 -4.63 -2.50 1.11
C ILE A 51 -5.95 -2.43 0.36
N GLU A 52 -6.94 -1.78 0.97
CA GLU A 52 -8.24 -1.52 0.35
C GLU A 52 -8.11 -0.37 -0.64
N ARG A 53 -8.75 -0.49 -1.81
CA ARG A 53 -8.82 0.56 -2.84
C ARG A 53 -10.26 0.98 -3.05
N LYS A 54 -10.52 2.29 -3.01
CA LYS A 54 -11.83 2.90 -3.29
C LYS A 54 -11.71 4.00 -4.34
N LYS A 55 -12.75 4.17 -5.18
CA LYS A 55 -12.86 5.29 -6.13
C LYS A 55 -13.30 6.56 -5.40
N ALA A 56 -12.64 7.68 -5.69
CA ALA A 56 -12.93 9.02 -5.19
C ALA A 56 -13.05 10.01 -6.37
N GLU A 57 -13.47 11.25 -6.09
CA GLU A 57 -13.66 12.29 -7.11
C GLU A 57 -12.41 12.53 -7.96
N ASN A 58 -11.23 12.49 -7.34
CA ASN A 58 -9.93 12.74 -7.98
C ASN A 58 -9.10 11.46 -8.20
N GLY A 59 -9.75 10.31 -8.44
CA GLY A 59 -9.08 9.05 -8.78
C GLY A 59 -9.32 7.95 -7.76
N PHE A 60 -8.24 7.31 -7.29
CA PHE A 60 -8.32 6.26 -6.28
C PHE A 60 -7.75 6.72 -4.94
N VAL A 61 -8.30 6.17 -3.88
CA VAL A 61 -7.80 6.28 -2.52
C VAL A 61 -7.57 4.90 -1.92
N TYR A 62 -6.63 4.82 -1.00
CA TYR A 62 -6.14 3.57 -0.42
C TYR A 62 -6.08 3.64 1.09
N ARG A 63 -6.32 2.54 1.78
CA ARG A 63 -6.10 2.43 3.24
C ARG A 63 -5.69 1.02 3.61
N TRP A 64 -5.15 0.84 4.81
CA TRP A 64 -4.85 -0.50 5.31
C TRP A 64 -6.15 -1.28 5.50
N SER A 65 -6.19 -2.49 4.96
CA SER A 65 -7.27 -3.43 5.20
C SER A 65 -6.99 -4.13 6.53
N ALA A 66 -7.85 -3.91 7.52
CA ALA A 66 -7.73 -4.50 8.85
C ALA A 66 -7.87 -6.05 8.86
N ALA A 67 -8.03 -6.69 7.70
CA ALA A 67 -8.21 -8.14 7.56
C ALA A 67 -6.96 -8.99 7.84
N TYR A 68 -5.81 -8.40 8.21
CA TYR A 68 -4.67 -9.19 8.70
C TYR A 68 -4.94 -9.64 10.14
N PRO A 69 -4.80 -10.94 10.47
CA PRO A 69 -5.00 -11.40 11.83
C PRO A 69 -4.05 -10.63 12.77
N GLU A 70 -4.62 -10.06 13.83
CA GLU A 70 -3.85 -9.54 14.96
C GLU A 70 -3.20 -10.75 15.63
N VAL A 71 -1.97 -11.08 15.19
CA VAL A 71 -1.12 -12.09 15.83
C VAL A 71 -0.66 -11.58 17.19
#